data_AF-A0A0P9H6M7-F1
#
_entry.id   AF-A0A0P9H6M7-F1
#
_cell.length_a   1.000
_cell.length_b   1.000
_cell.length_c   1.000
_cell.angle_alpha   90.00
_cell.angle_beta   90.00
_cell.angle_gamma   90.00
#
_symmetry.space_group_name_H-M   'P 1'
#
loop_
_entity.id
_entity.type
_entity.pdbx_description
1 polymer ?
#
loop_
_entity_poly.entity_id
_entity_poly.type
_entity_poly.pdbx_seq_one_letter_code
_entity_poly.pdbx_strand_id
1 'polypeptide(L)'
;INQGVADTRAVLNIGGFDDPAYNNQAAAARQLYAPAERLKAIEQTQERLETARPYLFLWDDRIPVALNSHFTTLDGPIALDTPMYLANIERWYIKK
;
A
#
# COMPACT_ATOMS: atom_id res chain seq x y z
N ILE A 1 16.23 -9.34 7.38
CA ILE A 1 15.51 -9.37 8.68
C ILE A 1 15.38 -7.92 9.13
N ASN A 2 14.45 -7.15 8.56
CA ASN A 2 14.21 -5.74 8.89
C ASN A 2 12.79 -5.37 8.44
N GLN A 3 11.82 -6.15 8.89
CA GLN A 3 10.44 -5.69 8.94
C GLN A 3 10.14 -5.58 10.43
N GLY A 4 9.91 -4.36 10.92
CA GLY A 4 9.59 -4.11 12.32
C GLY A 4 8.37 -4.91 12.78
N VAL A 5 8.14 -4.95 14.09
CA VAL A 5 6.97 -5.61 14.68
C VAL A 5 5.71 -5.09 13.99
N ALA A 6 4.94 -5.99 13.38
CA ALA A 6 3.66 -5.63 12.76
C ALA A 6 2.78 -4.93 13.79
N ASP A 7 2.13 -3.84 13.42
CA ASP A 7 1.20 -3.14 14.31
C ASP A 7 0.05 -4.08 14.69
N THR A 8 0.02 -4.50 15.95
CA THR A 8 -0.97 -5.46 16.50
C THR A 8 -2.13 -4.77 17.19
N ARG A 9 -2.23 -3.44 17.16
CA ARG A 9 -3.31 -2.71 17.82
C ARG A 9 -4.65 -3.06 17.15
N ALA A 10 -5.65 -3.41 17.98
CA ALA A 10 -7.01 -3.82 17.57
C ALA A 10 -7.79 -2.78 16.73
N VAL A 11 -7.22 -1.58 16.52
CA VAL A 11 -7.88 -0.48 15.82
C VAL A 11 -7.93 -0.62 14.30
N LEU A 12 -7.14 -1.53 13.69
CA LEU A 12 -7.15 -1.73 12.23
C LEU A 12 -8.11 -2.83 11.74
N ASN A 13 -8.59 -3.71 12.63
CA ASN A 13 -9.60 -4.73 12.32
C ASN A 13 -10.94 -4.39 12.99
N ILE A 14 -11.55 -3.27 12.56
CA ILE A 14 -12.73 -2.69 13.20
C ILE A 14 -13.91 -3.67 13.24
N GLY A 15 -14.07 -4.48 12.18
CA GLY A 15 -15.13 -5.48 12.07
C GLY A 15 -14.85 -6.80 12.81
N GLY A 16 -13.67 -6.97 13.40
CA GLY A 16 -13.29 -8.21 14.08
C GLY A 16 -13.23 -9.44 13.17
N PHE A 17 -12.89 -9.25 11.89
CA PHE A 17 -12.79 -10.36 10.93
C PHE A 17 -11.71 -11.36 11.36
N ASP A 18 -12.09 -12.63 11.48
CA ASP A 18 -11.18 -13.74 11.78
C ASP A 18 -11.51 -14.92 10.86
N ASP A 19 -10.54 -15.31 10.05
CA ASP A 19 -10.68 -16.40 9.10
C ASP A 19 -9.38 -17.22 9.03
N PRO A 20 -9.40 -18.51 9.40
CA PRO A 20 -8.18 -19.33 9.46
C PRO A 20 -7.42 -19.41 8.13
N ALA A 21 -8.11 -19.44 6.99
CA ALA A 21 -7.48 -19.52 5.68
C ALA A 21 -6.75 -18.20 5.34
N TYR A 22 -7.43 -17.07 5.51
CA TYR A 22 -6.83 -15.74 5.38
C TYR A 22 -5.63 -15.57 6.31
N ASN A 23 -5.77 -15.94 7.59
CA ASN A 23 -4.71 -15.79 8.58
C ASN A 23 -3.44 -16.57 8.18
N ASN A 24 -3.59 -17.80 7.69
CA ASN A 24 -2.47 -18.62 7.22
C ASN A 24 -1.79 -17.99 6.00
N GLN A 25 -2.56 -17.60 4.98
CA GLN A 25 -2.04 -16.97 3.76
C GLN A 25 -1.36 -15.63 4.06
N ALA A 26 -1.95 -14.81 4.93
CA ALA A 26 -1.42 -13.52 5.36
C ALA A 26 -0.15 -13.68 6.20
N ALA A 27 -0.03 -14.74 6.99
CA ALA A 27 1.20 -15.09 7.70
C ALA A 27 2.30 -15.50 6.70
N ALA A 28 1.97 -16.34 5.72
CA ALA A 28 2.91 -16.77 4.68
C ALA A 28 3.46 -15.57 3.89
N ALA A 29 2.61 -14.62 3.47
CA ALA A 29 3.05 -13.41 2.77
C ALA A 29 4.09 -12.59 3.55
N ARG A 30 3.99 -12.54 4.89
CA ARG A 30 4.95 -11.83 5.75
C ARG A 30 6.28 -12.57 5.91
N GLN A 31 6.26 -13.90 5.84
CA GLN A 31 7.44 -14.73 6.10
C GLN A 31 8.25 -15.04 4.83
N LEU A 32 7.60 -15.13 3.68
CA LEU A 32 8.25 -15.46 2.41
C LEU A 32 9.18 -14.32 1.96
N TYR A 33 10.44 -14.64 1.68
CA TYR A 33 11.44 -13.67 1.20
C TYR A 33 11.37 -13.48 -0.31
N ALA A 34 11.13 -14.55 -1.07
CA ALA A 34 11.08 -14.51 -2.52
C ALA A 34 9.89 -13.65 -3.00
N PRO A 35 10.10 -12.60 -3.82
CA PRO A 35 9.03 -11.68 -4.21
C PRO A 35 7.85 -12.36 -4.92
N ALA A 36 8.12 -13.32 -5.81
CA ALA A 36 7.07 -14.02 -6.55
C ALA A 36 6.21 -14.90 -5.64
N GLU A 37 6.81 -15.60 -4.68
CA GLU A 37 6.08 -16.44 -3.72
C GLU A 37 5.29 -15.58 -2.75
N ARG A 38 5.86 -14.47 -2.30
CA ARG A 38 5.16 -13.46 -1.49
C ARG A 38 3.95 -12.90 -2.24
N LEU A 39 4.11 -12.54 -3.52
CA LEU A 39 3.02 -12.01 -4.34
C LEU A 39 1.87 -13.02 -4.42
N LYS A 40 2.18 -14.30 -4.69
CA LYS A 40 1.17 -15.36 -4.73
C LYS A 40 0.40 -15.49 -3.41
N ALA A 41 1.08 -15.39 -2.27
CA ALA A 41 0.42 -15.43 -0.96
C ALA A 41 -0.49 -14.21 -0.72
N ILE A 42 -0.12 -13.02 -1.25
CA ILE A 42 -0.96 -11.82 -1.21
C ILE A 42 -2.20 -11.97 -2.10
N GLU A 43 -2.05 -12.51 -3.31
CA GLU A 43 -3.18 -12.76 -4.20
C GLU A 43 -4.21 -13.71 -3.56
N GLN A 44 -3.72 -14.75 -2.87
CA GLN A 44 -4.57 -15.68 -2.13
C GLN A 44 -5.35 -15.01 -0.99
N THR A 45 -4.72 -14.09 -0.24
CA THR A 45 -5.45 -13.34 0.80
C THR A 45 -6.50 -12.41 0.20
N GLN A 46 -6.21 -11.79 -0.95
CA GLN A 46 -7.16 -10.94 -1.68
C GLN A 46 -8.37 -11.75 -2.16
N GLU A 47 -8.15 -12.92 -2.78
CA GLU A 47 -9.23 -13.83 -3.18
C GLU A 47 -10.12 -14.24 -1.98
N ARG A 48 -9.48 -14.50 -0.83
CA ARG A 48 -10.23 -14.83 0.39
C ARG A 48 -11.08 -13.66 0.88
N LEU A 49 -10.56 -12.44 0.85
CA LEU A 49 -11.30 -11.22 1.22
C LEU A 49 -12.48 -10.96 0.28
N GLU A 50 -12.31 -11.15 -1.03
CA GLU A 50 -13.38 -10.98 -2.02
C GLU A 50 -14.53 -11.97 -1.80
N THR A 51 -14.19 -13.20 -1.40
CA THR A 51 -15.18 -14.25 -1.11
C THR A 51 -15.89 -14.00 0.23
N ALA A 52 -15.12 -13.69 1.28
CA ALA A 52 -15.65 -13.53 2.63
C ALA A 52 -16.36 -12.19 2.86
N ARG A 53 -16.02 -11.17 2.04
CA ARG A 53 -16.59 -9.80 2.07
C ARG A 53 -16.68 -9.18 3.48
N PRO A 54 -15.59 -9.18 4.28
CA PRO A 54 -15.61 -8.52 5.59
C PRO A 54 -15.74 -6.99 5.48
N TYR A 55 -15.38 -6.43 4.31
CA TYR A 55 -15.57 -5.03 3.97
C TYR A 55 -16.23 -4.91 2.59
N LEU A 56 -17.00 -3.84 2.40
CA LEU A 56 -17.44 -3.41 1.08
C LEU A 56 -16.49 -2.31 0.60
N PHE A 57 -15.57 -2.65 -0.29
CA PHE A 57 -14.67 -1.69 -0.92
C PHE A 57 -15.45 -0.88 -1.96
N LEU A 58 -15.61 0.43 -1.73
CA LEU A 58 -16.44 1.28 -2.58
C LEU A 58 -15.63 1.91 -3.71
N TRP A 59 -14.56 2.61 -3.37
CA TRP A 59 -13.62 3.24 -4.30
C TRP A 59 -12.30 3.56 -3.58
N ASP A 60 -11.27 3.90 -4.36
CA ASP A 60 -10.03 4.50 -3.85
C ASP A 60 -10.08 6.00 -4.11
N ASP A 61 -9.95 6.81 -3.06
CA ASP A 61 -10.05 8.27 -3.14
C ASP A 61 -8.85 8.86 -3.88
N ARG A 62 -9.10 9.63 -4.93
CA ARG A 62 -8.06 10.42 -5.60
C ARG A 62 -8.05 11.82 -5.05
N ILE A 63 -7.00 12.18 -4.31
CA ILE A 63 -6.78 13.55 -3.84
C ILE A 63 -6.14 14.34 -4.99
N PRO A 64 -6.83 15.33 -5.58
CA PRO A 64 -6.24 16.14 -6.63
C PRO A 64 -5.18 17.06 -6.03
N VAL A 65 -3.95 16.94 -6.51
CA VAL A 65 -2.84 17.83 -6.15
C VAL A 65 -2.47 18.66 -7.36
N ALA A 66 -2.44 19.98 -7.19
CA ALA A 66 -2.03 20.91 -8.23
C ALA A 66 -0.64 21.47 -7.90
N LEU A 67 0.23 21.50 -8.91
CA LEU A 67 1.56 22.08 -8.82
C LEU A 67 1.81 22.96 -10.04
N ASN A 68 2.51 24.08 -9.84
CA ASN A 68 2.93 24.92 -10.94
C ASN A 68 3.90 24.14 -11.87
N SER A 69 3.70 24.23 -13.19
CA SER A 69 4.49 23.54 -14.21
C SER A 69 5.98 23.90 -14.23
N HIS A 70 6.40 24.97 -13.53
CA HIS A 70 7.80 25.32 -13.38
C HIS A 70 8.54 24.40 -12.39
N PHE A 71 7.84 23.65 -11.54
CA PHE A 71 8.50 22.70 -10.64
C PHE A 71 8.94 21.42 -11.38
N THR A 72 10.09 20.90 -11.00
CA THR A 72 10.69 19.67 -11.55
C THR A 72 11.62 19.05 -10.51
N THR A 73 12.12 17.85 -10.78
CA THR A 73 13.26 17.25 -10.05
C THR A 73 14.48 17.07 -10.96
N LEU A 74 15.60 16.62 -10.40
CA LEU A 74 16.78 16.19 -11.16
C LEU A 74 16.52 14.93 -12.00
N ASP A 75 15.54 14.12 -11.60
CA ASP A 75 15.25 12.81 -12.18
C ASP A 75 14.08 12.87 -13.19
N GLY A 76 13.42 14.02 -13.33
CA GLY A 76 12.33 14.24 -14.27
C GLY A 76 11.14 15.01 -13.67
N PRO A 77 9.94 14.87 -14.29
CA PRO A 77 8.70 15.44 -13.77
C PRO A 77 8.33 14.89 -12.39
N ILE A 78 7.60 15.69 -11.62
CA ILE A 78 7.08 15.29 -10.30
C ILE A 78 5.81 14.45 -10.49
N ALA A 79 5.77 13.26 -9.90
CA ALA A 79 4.59 12.40 -9.89
C ALA A 79 3.60 12.85 -8.80
N LEU A 80 2.46 13.39 -9.23
CA LEU A 80 1.38 13.86 -8.34
C LEU A 80 0.24 12.84 -8.18
N ASP A 81 0.30 11.73 -8.91
CA ASP A 81 -0.70 10.66 -8.95
C ASP A 81 -0.46 9.56 -7.91
N THR A 82 0.48 9.78 -6.99
CA THR A 82 0.81 8.88 -5.88
C THR A 82 0.44 9.51 -4.54
N PRO A 83 -0.03 8.73 -3.55
CA PRO A 83 -0.27 9.25 -2.19
C PRO A 83 0.97 9.90 -1.54
N MET A 84 2.17 9.50 -1.96
CA MET A 84 3.42 10.11 -1.50
C MET A 84 3.96 11.12 -2.51
N TYR A 85 3.10 12.00 -3.03
CA TYR A 85 3.48 13.00 -4.03
C TYR A 85 4.52 14.02 -3.53
N LEU A 86 4.81 14.10 -2.23
CA LEU A 86 5.92 14.88 -1.66
C LEU A 86 7.17 14.03 -1.36
N ALA A 87 7.22 12.78 -1.84
CA ALA A 87 8.42 11.97 -1.73
C ALA A 87 9.58 12.66 -2.44
N ASN A 88 10.73 12.71 -1.78
CA ASN A 88 11.95 13.35 -2.26
C ASN A 88 11.80 14.86 -2.59
N ILE A 89 10.97 15.59 -1.85
CA ILE A 89 10.74 17.03 -2.03
C ILE A 89 12.03 17.86 -1.99
N GLU A 90 13.06 17.39 -1.28
CA GLU A 90 14.38 18.02 -1.22
C GLU A 90 15.11 18.06 -2.56
N ARG A 91 14.70 17.25 -3.54
CA ARG A 91 15.26 17.25 -4.91
C ARG A 91 14.51 18.17 -5.86
N TRP A 92 13.47 18.85 -5.39
CA TRP A 92 12.62 19.68 -6.23
C TRP A 92 13.24 21.06 -6.42
N TYR A 93 13.08 21.62 -7.61
CA TYR A 93 13.50 22.99 -7.91
C TYR A 93 12.57 23.63 -8.95
N ILE A 94 12.67 24.95 -9.04
CA ILE A 94 11.92 25.76 -10.00
C ILE A 94 12.78 25.99 -11.23
N LYS A 95 12.30 25.54 -12.40
CA LYS A 95 12.87 25.91 -13.71
C LYS A 95 12.65 27.40 -13.93
N LYS A 96 13.72 28.10 -14.33
CA LYS A 96 13.63 29.49 -14.78
C LYS A 96 12.79 29.61 -16.05
#